data_AF-A0A4Q9M0J7-F1
#
_entry.id   AF-A0A4Q9M0J7-F1
#
_cell.length_a   1.000
_cell.length_b   1.000
_cell.length_c   1.000
_cell.angle_alpha   90.00
_cell.angle_beta   90.00
_cell.angle_gamma   90.00
#
_symmetry.space_group_name_H-M   'P 1'
#
loop_
_entity.id
_entity.type
_entity.pdbx_description
1 polymer ?
#
loop_
_entity_poly.entity_id
_entity_poly.type
_entity_poly.pdbx_seq_one_letter_code
_entity_poly.pdbx_strand_id
1 'polypeptide(L)'
;MNNNENVLGTTDFEEFLDKEIVIMLWDGRQIYGILRSFDQYNSITIQNTREIYIHEKLYSEKDIGLVIVRGENIILLGTYKGFLNNFNKMDYLKFCEMTSAIKS
;
A
#
# COMPACT_ATOMS: atom_id res chain seq x y z
N MET A 1 36.72 5.88 7.64
CA MET A 1 35.51 6.68 7.37
C MET A 1 34.89 6.10 6.11
N ASN A 2 33.87 5.26 6.24
CA ASN A 2 33.18 4.71 5.07
C ASN A 2 32.19 5.77 4.59
N ASN A 3 32.57 6.49 3.55
CA ASN A 3 31.72 7.41 2.82
C ASN A 3 30.78 6.58 1.94
N ASN A 4 29.78 5.93 2.54
CA ASN A 4 28.59 5.53 1.81
C ASN A 4 27.63 6.70 1.86
N GLU A 5 27.97 7.77 1.15
CA GLU A 5 26.96 8.72 0.71
C GLU A 5 26.13 7.96 -0.33
N ASN A 6 25.09 7.27 0.14
CA ASN A 6 24.09 6.68 -0.75
C ASN A 6 23.53 7.83 -1.58
N VAL A 7 23.91 7.85 -2.86
CA VAL A 7 23.34 8.76 -3.84
C VAL A 7 21.84 8.48 -3.88
N LEU A 8 21.04 9.43 -3.40
CA LEU A 8 19.58 9.37 -3.47
C LEU A 8 19.16 9.16 -4.93
N GLY A 9 18.49 8.04 -5.19
CA GLY A 9 18.14 7.56 -6.52
C GLY A 9 17.34 6.26 -6.47
N THR A 10 17.09 5.64 -7.62
CA THR A 10 16.30 4.38 -7.77
C THR A 10 16.75 3.21 -6.90
N THR A 11 17.97 3.24 -6.37
CA THR A 11 18.51 2.27 -5.40
C THR A 11 17.60 2.11 -4.18
N ASP A 12 16.81 3.14 -3.83
CA ASP A 12 15.91 3.09 -2.69
C ASP A 12 14.75 2.10 -2.90
N PHE A 13 14.27 1.90 -4.14
CA PHE A 13 13.18 0.95 -4.43
C PHE A 13 13.64 -0.51 -4.39
N GLU A 14 14.92 -0.75 -4.69
CA GLU A 14 15.51 -2.09 -4.66
C GLU A 14 15.41 -2.73 -3.27
N GLU A 15 15.56 -1.93 -2.22
CA GLU A 15 15.40 -2.39 -0.84
C GLU A 15 13.98 -2.90 -0.54
N PHE A 16 12.98 -2.54 -1.34
CA PHE A 16 11.58 -2.92 -1.14
C PHE A 16 11.14 -4.07 -2.05
N LEU A 17 11.98 -4.53 -3.00
CA LEU A 17 11.63 -5.63 -3.89
C LEU A 17 11.25 -6.89 -3.11
N ASP A 18 10.19 -7.55 -3.58
CA ASP A 18 9.59 -8.75 -3.00
C ASP A 18 9.13 -8.62 -1.54
N LYS A 19 9.03 -7.38 -1.03
CA LYS A 19 8.48 -7.08 0.30
C LYS A 19 7.07 -6.54 0.20
N GLU A 20 6.34 -6.77 1.29
CA GLU A 20 5.04 -6.14 1.50
C GLU A 20 5.23 -4.65 1.80
N ILE A 21 4.65 -3.80 0.97
CA ILE A 21 4.73 -2.35 1.05
C ILE A 21 3.35 -1.71 1.19
N VAL A 22 3.36 -0.47 1.66
CA VAL A 22 2.23 0.46 1.58
C VAL A 22 2.64 1.63 0.70
N ILE A 23 1.71 2.07 -0.16
CA ILE A 23 1.89 3.23 -1.03
C ILE A 23 0.75 4.21 -0.78
N MET A 24 1.11 5.48 -0.61
CA MET A 24 0.16 6.59 -0.62
C MET A 24 0.11 7.20 -2.02
N LEU A 25 -1.09 7.23 -2.59
CA LEU A 25 -1.36 7.82 -3.91
C LEU A 25 -1.76 9.29 -3.78
N TRP A 26 -1.60 10.03 -4.86
CA TRP A 26 -1.95 11.47 -4.95
C TRP A 26 -3.40 11.81 -4.63
N ASP A 27 -4.33 10.87 -4.86
CA ASP A 27 -5.75 11.00 -4.55
C ASP A 27 -6.07 10.69 -3.07
N GLY A 28 -5.04 10.45 -2.25
CA GLY A 28 -5.15 10.14 -0.82
C GLY A 28 -5.43 8.67 -0.52
N ARG A 29 -5.58 7.80 -1.54
CA ARG A 29 -5.74 6.35 -1.32
C ARG A 29 -4.44 5.72 -0.84
N GLN A 30 -4.59 4.68 -0.01
CA GLN A 30 -3.49 3.82 0.40
C GLN A 30 -3.72 2.41 -0.14
N ILE A 31 -2.73 1.90 -0.85
CA ILE A 31 -2.73 0.52 -1.36
C ILE A 31 -1.57 -0.26 -0.74
N TYR A 32 -1.79 -1.55 -0.55
CA TYR A 32 -0.87 -2.47 0.09
C TYR A 32 -0.63 -3.67 -0.81
N GLY A 33 0.58 -4.18 -0.88
CA GLY A 33 0.88 -5.38 -1.67
C GLY A 33 2.38 -5.62 -1.79
N ILE A 34 2.75 -6.57 -2.66
CA ILE A 34 4.14 -6.98 -2.86
C ILE A 34 4.75 -6.24 -4.04
N LEU A 35 5.83 -5.49 -3.82
CA LEU A 35 6.57 -4.84 -4.91
C LEU A 35 7.28 -5.89 -5.76
N ARG A 36 7.02 -5.91 -7.07
CA ARG A 36 7.62 -6.87 -8.01
C ARG A 36 8.63 -6.27 -8.96
N SER A 37 8.42 -5.03 -9.35
CA SER A 37 9.35 -4.32 -10.22
C SER A 37 9.18 -2.82 -10.07
N PHE A 38 10.22 -2.10 -10.46
CA PHE A 38 10.21 -0.65 -10.63
C PHE A 38 11.01 -0.28 -11.89
N ASP A 39 10.83 0.93 -12.40
CA ASP A 39 11.62 1.48 -13.49
C ASP A 39 12.33 2.79 -13.08
N GLN A 40 13.09 3.37 -14.01
CA GLN A 40 13.82 4.63 -13.79
C GLN A 40 12.92 5.86 -13.53
N TYR A 41 11.61 5.74 -13.78
CA TYR A 41 10.62 6.77 -13.49
C TYR A 41 9.86 6.50 -12.19
N ASN A 42 10.30 5.50 -11.40
CA ASN A 42 9.64 5.01 -10.20
C ASN A 42 8.21 4.49 -10.46
N SER A 43 7.88 4.12 -11.69
CA SER A 43 6.66 3.35 -11.93
C SER A 43 6.88 1.94 -11.39
N ILE A 44 5.87 1.39 -10.72
CA ILE A 44 6.00 0.12 -9.99
C ILE A 44 4.92 -0.88 -10.39
N THR A 45 5.28 -2.16 -10.33
CA THR A 45 4.33 -3.27 -10.41
C THR A 45 4.13 -3.87 -9.02
N ILE A 46 2.88 -3.99 -8.60
CA ILE A 46 2.49 -4.49 -7.27
C ILE A 46 1.57 -5.70 -7.46
N GLN A 47 1.92 -6.80 -6.82
CA GLN A 47 1.11 -8.02 -6.80
C GLN A 47 0.34 -8.12 -5.47
N ASN A 48 -0.79 -8.85 -5.47
CA ASN A 48 -1.64 -9.06 -4.29
C ASN A 48 -2.08 -7.73 -3.67
N THR A 49 -2.35 -6.76 -4.54
CA THR A 49 -2.71 -5.40 -4.16
C THR A 49 -4.07 -5.39 -3.49
N ARG A 50 -4.18 -4.71 -2.36
CA ARG A 50 -5.41 -4.52 -1.60
C ARG A 50 -5.52 -3.11 -1.03
N GLU A 51 -6.74 -2.63 -0.89
CA GLU A 51 -7.07 -1.45 -0.10
C GLU A 51 -7.57 -1.87 1.26
N ILE A 52 -7.13 -1.16 2.30
CA ILE A 52 -7.59 -1.39 3.67
C ILE A 52 -8.54 -0.27 4.07
N TYR A 53 -9.70 -0.66 4.60
CA TYR A 53 -10.72 0.22 5.16
C TYR A 53 -10.82 -0.05 6.65
N ILE A 54 -10.78 0.99 7.49
CA ILE A 54 -10.83 0.86 8.95
C ILE A 54 -11.99 1.69 9.50
N HIS A 55 -12.75 1.10 10.41
CA HIS A 55 -13.79 1.77 11.18
C HIS A 55 -13.83 1.20 12.59
N GLU A 56 -13.58 2.04 13.60
CA GLU A 56 -13.46 1.64 15.01
C GLU A 56 -12.46 0.48 15.21
N LYS A 57 -12.91 -0.69 15.71
CA LYS A 57 -12.10 -1.91 15.89
C LYS A 57 -12.25 -2.90 14.74
N LEU A 58 -12.84 -2.49 13.61
CA LEU A 58 -13.05 -3.31 12.43
C LEU A 58 -12.17 -2.83 11.30
N TYR A 59 -11.70 -3.77 10.49
CA TYR A 59 -11.11 -3.46 9.20
C TYR A 59 -11.65 -4.39 8.13
N SER A 60 -11.58 -3.94 6.89
CA SER A 60 -11.86 -4.77 5.73
C SER A 60 -10.82 -4.52 4.64
N GLU A 61 -10.66 -5.51 3.77
CA GLU A 61 -9.73 -5.46 2.65
C GLU A 61 -10.52 -5.62 1.35
N LYS A 62 -10.26 -4.74 0.41
CA LYS A 62 -10.75 -4.87 -0.96
C LYS A 62 -9.60 -5.32 -1.84
N ASP A 63 -9.68 -6.54 -2.34
CA ASP A 63 -8.69 -7.07 -3.26
C ASP A 63 -8.76 -6.36 -4.62
N ILE A 64 -7.61 -5.97 -5.13
CA ILE A 64 -7.42 -5.34 -6.44
C ILE A 64 -6.64 -6.26 -7.38
N GLY A 65 -5.64 -6.99 -6.87
CA GLY A 65 -4.84 -7.94 -7.64
C GLY A 65 -3.52 -7.37 -8.14
N LEU A 66 -3.21 -7.52 -9.43
CA LEU A 66 -1.99 -7.03 -10.05
C LEU A 66 -2.19 -5.59 -10.56
N VAL A 67 -1.37 -4.66 -10.09
CA VAL A 67 -1.49 -3.24 -10.42
C VAL A 67 -0.15 -2.70 -10.90
N ILE A 68 -0.21 -1.82 -11.90
CA ILE A 68 0.91 -0.97 -12.28
C ILE A 68 0.56 0.46 -11.85
N VAL A 69 1.42 1.08 -11.04
CA VAL A 69 1.28 2.46 -10.59
C VAL A 69 2.33 3.30 -11.28
N ARG A 70 1.91 4.39 -11.92
CA ARG A 70 2.81 5.37 -12.53
C ARG A 70 3.51 6.18 -11.43
N GLY A 71 4.82 6.38 -11.57
CA GLY A 71 5.65 6.98 -10.51
C GLY A 71 5.20 8.36 -10.04
N GLU A 72 4.67 9.20 -10.93
CA GLU A 72 4.18 10.54 -10.56
C GLU A 72 2.94 10.54 -9.65
N ASN A 73 2.24 9.40 -9.55
CA ASN A 73 1.09 9.25 -8.67
C ASN A 73 1.47 8.75 -7.27
N ILE A 74 2.75 8.42 -7.03
CA ILE A 74 3.27 7.93 -5.76
C ILE A 74 3.73 9.12 -4.92
N ILE A 75 3.10 9.33 -3.77
CA ILE A 75 3.54 10.32 -2.78
C ILE A 75 4.58 9.72 -1.84
N LEU A 76 4.30 8.52 -1.32
CA LEU A 76 5.11 7.85 -0.31
C LEU A 76 5.06 6.34 -0.53
N LEU A 77 6.19 5.69 -0.27
CA LEU A 77 6.32 4.24 -0.20
C LEU A 77 7.03 3.86 1.11
N GLY A 78 6.60 2.76 1.72
CA GLY A 78 7.30 2.18 2.87
C GLY A 78 6.96 0.72 3.11
N THR A 79 7.76 0.04 3.93
CA THR A 79 7.51 -1.35 4.34
C THR A 79 6.29 -1.43 5.25
N TYR A 80 5.39 -2.36 4.97
CA TYR A 80 4.25 -2.64 5.83
C TYR A 80 4.62 -3.64 6.94
N LYS A 81 4.38 -3.27 8.20
CA LYS A 81 4.64 -4.11 9.39
C LYS A 81 3.36 -4.44 10.18
N GLY A 82 2.30 -4.89 9.51
CA GLY A 82 1.23 -5.65 10.15
C GLY A 82 0.51 -4.97 11.33
N PHE A 83 0.13 -3.69 11.23
CA PHE A 83 -0.52 -2.99 12.35
C PHE A 83 -1.99 -3.43 12.59
N LEU A 84 -2.58 -4.16 11.64
CA LEU A 84 -3.98 -4.61 11.69
C LEU A 84 -4.26 -5.66 12.76
N ASN A 85 -3.24 -6.17 13.45
CA ASN A 85 -3.39 -7.19 14.50
C ASN A 85 -4.32 -6.75 15.65
N ASN A 86 -4.56 -5.45 15.80
CA ASN A 86 -5.44 -4.90 16.83
C ASN A 86 -6.91 -4.71 16.36
N PHE A 87 -7.24 -5.16 15.15
CA PHE A 87 -8.55 -4.96 14.53
C PHE A 87 -9.15 -6.32 14.12
N ASN A 88 -10.48 -6.41 14.14
CA ASN A 88 -11.20 -7.58 13.65
C ASN A 88 -11.49 -7.43 12.15
N LYS A 89 -11.13 -8.44 11.36
CA LYS A 89 -11.39 -8.46 9.92
C LYS A 89 -12.87 -8.73 9.66
N MET A 90 -13.48 -7.94 8.78
CA MET A 90 -14.82 -8.14 8.25
C MET A 90 -14.80 -8.22 6.72
N ASP A 91 -15.74 -8.97 6.14
CA ASP A 91 -15.97 -8.99 4.70
C ASP A 91 -16.29 -7.60 4.14
N TYR A 92 -15.78 -7.28 2.94
CA TYR A 92 -15.85 -5.94 2.36
C TYR A 92 -17.28 -5.50 2.04
N LEU A 93 -18.14 -6.41 1.57
CA LEU A 93 -19.52 -6.06 1.25
C LEU A 93 -20.29 -5.73 2.54
N LYS A 94 -20.11 -6.56 3.57
CA LYS A 94 -20.69 -6.31 4.91
C LYS A 94 -20.19 -5.00 5.52
N PHE A 95 -18.91 -4.67 5.32
CA PHE A 95 -18.33 -3.41 5.77
C PHE A 95 -18.96 -2.19 5.11
N CYS A 96 -19.21 -2.25 3.80
CA CYS A 96 -19.87 -1.19 3.07
C CYS A 96 -21.32 -0.99 3.52
N GLU A 97 -22.07 -2.07 3.76
CA GLU A 97 -23.44 -2.01 4.28
C GLU A 97 -23.50 -1.33 5.65
N MET A 98 -22.66 -1.79 6.59
CA MET A 98 -22.57 -1.24 7.94
C MET A 98 -22.22 0.26 7.94
N THR A 99 -21.18 0.65 7.20
CA THR A 99 -20.72 2.05 7.17
C THR A 99 -21.70 2.99 6.47
N SER A 100 -22.49 2.48 5.53
CA SER A 100 -23.54 3.26 4.85
C SER A 100 -24.72 3.54 5.79
N ALA A 101 -25.11 2.57 6.63
CA ALA A 101 -26.19 2.72 7.60
C ALA A 101 -25.87 3.72 8.73
N ILE A 102 -24.60 3.99 9.01
CA ILE A 102 -24.15 4.95 10.04
C ILE A 102 -24.17 6.40 9.52
N LYS A 103 -24.08 6.60 8.19
CA LYS A 103 -24.05 7.92 7.56
C LYS A 103 -25.44 8.51 7.29
N SER A 104 -26.51 7.73 7.45
CA SER A 104 -27.92 8.15 7.33
C SER A 104 -28.50 8.55 8.68
#